data_AF-A0AAN4MGN6-F1
#
_entry.id   AF-A0AAN4MGN6-F1
#
_cell.length_a   1.000
_cell.length_b   1.000
_cell.length_c   1.000
_cell.angle_alpha   90.00
_cell.angle_beta   90.00
_cell.angle_gamma   90.00
#
_symmetry.space_group_name_H-M   'P 1'
#
loop_
_entity.id
_entity.type
_entity.pdbx_description
1 polymer ?
#
loop_
_entity_poly.entity_id
_entity_poly.type
_entity_poly.pdbx_seq_one_letter_code
_entity_poly.pdbx_strand_id
1 'polypeptide(L)' 'MTIITLRDVETNEKVIVRSVIDPIAQFDEKGEVQIIPTKKWIFDETDDFVPEDYYGTFETGKIGMYVTLQYEIIKIEIN' A
#
# COMPACT_ATOMS: atom_id res chain seq x y z
N MET A 1 -9.34 5.19 4.35
CA MET A 1 -8.10 4.43 4.60
C MET A 1 -8.38 2.97 4.30
N THR A 2 -7.55 2.32 3.48
CA THR A 2 -7.68 0.90 3.14
C THR A 2 -6.65 0.10 3.94
N ILE A 3 -7.08 -1.03 4.51
CA ILE A 3 -6.22 -2.00 5.18
C ILE A 3 -6.38 -3.33 4.45
N ILE A 4 -5.26 -3.96 4.11
CA ILE A 4 -5.23 -5.25 3.43
C ILE A 4 -4.46 -6.22 4.31
N THR A 5 -5.05 -7.37 4.60
CA THR A 5 -4.35 -8.50 5.21
C THR A 5 -3.87 -9.44 4.12
N LEU A 6 -2.57 -9.65 4.08
CA LEU A 6 -1.89 -10.59 3.23
C LEU A 6 -1.57 -11.87 4.03
N ARG A 7 -1.56 -13.00 3.33
CA ARG A 7 -0.97 -14.24 3.83
C ARG A 7 0.33 -14.47 3.09
N ASP A 8 1.42 -14.61 3.83
CA ASP A 8 2.67 -15.13 3.30
C ASP A 8 2.48 -16.62 2.97
N VAL A 9 2.77 -17.01 1.73
CA VAL A 9 2.51 -18.35 1.20
C VAL A 9 3.49 -19.38 1.78
N GLU A 10 4.72 -18.97 2.10
CA GLU A 10 5.76 -19.86 2.61
C GLU A 10 5.56 -20.17 4.08
N THR A 11 5.24 -19.14 4.87
CA THR A 11 5.16 -19.21 6.34
C THR A 11 3.73 -19.33 6.86
N ASN A 12 2.72 -19.04 6.04
CA ASN A 12 1.31 -18.83 6.45
C ASN A 12 1.12 -17.69 7.46
N GLU A 13 2.12 -16.84 7.69
CA GLU A 13 2.00 -15.67 8.54
C GLU A 13 1.12 -14.60 7.89
N LYS A 14 0.51 -13.76 8.73
CA LYS A 14 -0.33 -12.67 8.29
C LYS A 14 0.48 -11.40 8.28
N VAL A 15 0.51 -10.71 7.15
CA VAL A 15 1.15 -9.41 7.01
C VAL A 15 0.06 -8.37 6.76
N ILE A 16 0.08 -7.27 7.52
CA ILE A 16 -0.89 -6.19 7.36
C ILE A 16 -0.23 -5.05 6.60
N VAL A 17 -0.89 -4.58 5.55
CA VAL A 17 -0.52 -3.36 4.84
C VAL A 17 -1.65 -2.35 4.88
N ARG A 18 -1.32 -1.08 5.08
CA ARG A 18 -2.29 0.02 5.17
C ARG A 18 -1.94 1.13 4.20
N SER A 19 -2.98 1.73 3.61
CA SER A 19 -2.82 2.92 2.78
C SER A 19 -2.58 4.14 3.64
N VAL A 20 -1.61 4.97 3.28
CA VAL A 20 -1.33 6.27 3.90
C VAL A 20 -1.32 7.36 2.83
N ILE A 21 -1.54 8.61 3.26
CA ILE A 21 -1.35 9.78 2.40
C ILE A 21 -0.02 10.41 2.78
N ASP A 22 0.93 10.41 1.84
CA ASP A 22 2.22 11.07 1.96
C ASP A 22 2.16 12.44 1.25
N PRO A 23 2.23 13.56 1.99
CA PRO A 23 2.21 14.89 1.39
C PRO A 23 3.59 15.25 0.84
N ILE A 24 3.69 15.36 -0.49
CA ILE A 24 4.93 15.74 -1.16
C ILE A 24 4.87 17.22 -1.51
N ALA A 25 5.85 17.99 -1.05
CA ALA A 25 6.02 19.38 -1.44
C ALA A 25 6.83 19.46 -2.74
N GLN A 26 6.28 20.12 -3.75
CA GLN A 26 6.95 20.37 -5.02
C GLN A 26 6.72 21.81 -5.49
N PHE A 27 7.67 22.35 -6.25
CA PHE A 27 7.50 23.64 -6.90
C PHE A 27 6.72 23.46 -8.20
N ASP A 28 5.74 24.32 -8.43
CA ASP A 28 5.05 24.38 -9.72
C ASP A 28 5.83 25.21 -10.76
N GLU A 29 5.28 25.32 -11.97
CA GLU A 29 5.88 26.08 -13.08
C GLU A 29 6.06 27.59 -12.77
N LYS A 30 5.38 28.10 -11.74
CA LYS A 30 5.45 29.49 -11.28
C LYS A 30 6.38 29.67 -10.08
N GLY A 31 6.98 28.58 -9.58
CA GLY A 31 7.84 28.59 -8.40
C GLY A 31 7.07 28.65 -7.07
N GLU A 32 5.77 28.39 -7.05
CA GLU A 32 4.98 28.29 -5.83
C GLU A 32 5.06 26.87 -5.26
N VAL A 33 5.13 26.76 -3.92
CA VAL A 33 5.12 25.45 -3.25
C VAL A 33 3.70 24.89 -3.29
N GLN A 34 3.55 23.75 -3.94
CA GLN A 34 2.32 22.94 -3.92
C GLN A 34 2.54 21.69 -3.06
N ILE A 35 1.53 21.35 -2.26
CA ILE A 35 1.50 20.10 -1.50
C ILE A 35 0.60 19.13 -2.25
N ILE A 36 1.18 18.04 -2.76
CA ILE A 36 0.44 17.00 -3.47
C ILE A 36 0.25 15.80 -2.53
N PRO A 37 -1.00 15.41 -2.23
CA PRO A 37 -1.26 14.19 -1.49
C PRO A 37 -1.02 12.97 -2.40
N THR A 38 -0.04 12.14 -2.06
CA THR A 38 0.24 10.89 -2.78
C THR A 38 -0.15 9.71 -1.90
N LYS A 39 -1.02 8.82 -2.40
CA LYS A 39 -1.34 7.58 -1.70
C LYS A 39 -0.15 6.63 -1.79
N LYS A 40 0.30 6.14 -0.63
CA LYS A 40 1.34 5.12 -0.47
C LYS A 40 0.83 3.98 0.38
N TRP A 41 1.58 2.90 0.45
CA TRP A 41 1.27 1.74 1.28
C TRP A 41 2.44 1.45 2.21
N ILE A 42 2.14 1.08 3.45
CA ILE A 42 3.16 0.72 4.45
C ILE A 42 2.81 -0.63 5.09
N PHE A 43 3.85 -1.37 5.49
CA PHE A 43 3.70 -2.52 6.38
C PHE A 43 3.38 -2.03 7.78
N ASP A 44 2.29 -2.53 8.37
CA ASP A 44 1.83 -2.07 9.69
C ASP A 44 2.80 -2.44 10.83
N GLU A 45 3.55 -3.53 10.66
CA GLU A 45 4.47 -4.04 11.68
C GLU A 45 5.79 -3.27 11.76
N THR A 46 6.29 -2.78 10.61
CA THR A 46 7.60 -2.12 10.54
C THR A 46 7.50 -0.63 10.22
N ASP A 47 6.33 -0.14 9.81
CA ASP A 47 6.10 1.18 9.23
C ASP A 47 6.93 1.46 7.96
N ASP A 48 7.55 0.43 7.37
CA ASP A 48 8.29 0.56 6.11
C ASP A 48 7.34 0.70 4.93
N PHE A 49 7.77 1.48 3.93
CA PHE A 49 7.06 1.59 2.66
C PHE A 49 7.09 0.27 1.90
N VAL A 50 5.91 -0.11 1.40
CA VAL A 50 5.78 -1.23 0.49
C VAL A 50 6.32 -0.83 -0.89
N PRO A 51 7.00 -1.72 -1.64
CA PRO A 51 7.44 -1.43 -3.00
C PRO A 51 6.29 -0.94 -3.89
N GLU A 52 6.54 0.12 -4.68
CA GLU A 52 5.53 0.75 -5.54
C GLU A 52 4.98 -0.20 -6.62
N ASP A 53 5.77 -1.21 -7.02
CA ASP A 53 5.34 -2.27 -7.94
C ASP A 53 4.09 -3.02 -7.45
N TYR A 54 3.83 -3.03 -6.14
CA TYR A 54 2.67 -3.72 -5.55
C TYR A 54 1.42 -2.83 -5.52
N TYR A 55 1.57 -1.52 -5.73
CA TYR A 55 0.49 -0.56 -5.53
C TYR A 55 -0.68 -0.84 -6.47
N GLY A 56 -0.42 -1.15 -7.75
CA GLY A 56 -1.48 -1.49 -8.69
C GLY A 56 -2.35 -2.67 -8.22
N THR A 57 -1.72 -3.68 -7.60
CA THR A 57 -2.42 -4.83 -7.03
C THR A 57 -3.21 -4.45 -5.78
N PHE A 58 -2.72 -3.53 -4.94
CA PHE A 58 -3.49 -3.07 -3.78
C PHE A 58 -4.66 -2.15 -4.14
N GLU A 59 -4.53 -1.32 -5.18
CA GLU A 59 -5.61 -0.44 -5.66
C GLU A 59 -6.77 -1.23 -6.30
N THR A 60 -6.48 -2.36 -6.94
CA THR A 60 -7.47 -3.16 -7.69
C THR A 60 -7.73 -4.54 -7.07
N GLY A 61 -7.07 -4.84 -5.97
CA GLY A 61 -6.95 -6.16 -5.37
C GLY A 61 -8.28 -6.74 -4.94
N LYS A 62 -8.35 -8.07 -5.01
CA LYS A 62 -9.49 -8.86 -4.54
C LYS A 62 -8.99 -9.98 -3.63
N ILE A 63 -9.86 -10.47 -2.76
CA ILE A 63 -9.56 -11.64 -1.94
C ILE A 63 -9.21 -12.82 -2.85
N GLY A 64 -8.13 -13.54 -2.52
CA GLY A 64 -7.55 -14.63 -3.31
C GLY A 64 -6.58 -14.19 -4.42
N MET A 65 -6.37 -12.88 -4.61
CA MET A 65 -5.39 -12.37 -5.57
C MET A 65 -3.99 -12.38 -4.97
N TYR A 66 -3.03 -12.79 -5.77
CA TYR A 66 -1.61 -12.76 -5.41
C TYR A 66 -1.02 -11.38 -5.73
N VAL A 67 -0.40 -10.76 -4.73
CA VAL A 67 0.40 -9.52 -4.88
C VAL A 67 1.72 -9.85 -5.55
N THR A 68 2.33 -10.94 -5.09
CA THR A 68 3.51 -11.59 -5.65
C THR A 68 3.33 -13.10 -5.47
N LEU A 69 4.32 -13.90 -5.87
CA LEU A 69 4.33 -15.33 -5.54
C LEU A 69 4.36 -15.60 -4.02
N GLN A 70 4.74 -14.60 -3.22
CA GLN A 70 4.89 -14.71 -1.78
C GLN A 70 3.64 -14.30 -1.01
N TYR A 71 2.81 -13.38 -1.52
CA TYR A 71 1.69 -12.82 -0.75
C TYR A 71 0.35 -12.95 -1.46
N GLU A 72 -0.64 -13.51 -0.75
CA GLU A 72 -2.04 -13.58 -1.18
C GLU A 72 -2.92 -12.65 -0.33
N ILE A 73 -3.81 -11.90 -0.98
CA ILE A 73 -4.80 -11.06 -0.29
C ILE A 73 -5.88 -11.95 0.35
N ILE A 74 -5.98 -11.92 1.67
CA ILE A 74 -6.99 -12.70 2.42
C ILE A 74 -8.09 -11.85 3.04
N LYS A 75 -7.88 -10.53 3.18
CA LYS A 75 -8.89 -9.60 3.70
C LYS A 75 -8.64 -8.19 3.16
N ILE A 76 -9.71 -7.46 2.88
CA ILE A 76 -9.69 -6.04 2.52
C ILE A 76 -10.71 -5.31 3.38
N GLU A 77 -10.28 -4.25 4.05
CA GLU A 77 -11.11 -3.38 4.88
C GLU A 77 -10.99 -1.94 4.35
N ILE A 78 -12.14 -1.29 4.14
CA ILE A 78 -12.22 0.07 3.62
C ILE A 78 -12.96 0.91 4.66
N ASN A 79 -12.25 1.86 5.25
CA ASN A 79 -12.76 2.84 6.23
C ASN A 79 -12.82 4.24 5.64
#